data_AF-A0A7Y1TPD5-F1
#
_entry.id   AF-A0A7Y1TPD5-F1
#
_cell.length_a   1.000
_cell.length_b   1.000
_cell.length_c   1.000
_cell.angle_alpha   90.00
_cell.angle_beta   90.00
_cell.angle_gamma   90.00
#
_symmetry.space_group_name_H-M   'P 1'
#
loop_
_entity.id
_entity.type
_entity.pdbx_description
1 polymer ?
#
loop_
_entity_poly.entity_id
_entity_poly.type
_entity_poly.pdbx_seq_one_letter_code
_entity_poly.pdbx_strand_id
1 'polypeptide(L)' 'MKKILVIGGTGTIGRALVNLLHDHEVHFKVLVRNQEKAKPLDDIGIE' A
#
# COMPACT_ATOMS: atom_id res chain seq x y z
N MET A 1 -1.58 -11.09 -16.27
CA MET A 1 -1.62 -10.67 -14.86
C MET A 1 -0.87 -9.34 -14.75
N LYS A 2 -1.53 -8.26 -14.31
CA LYS A 2 -0.91 -6.93 -14.23
C LYS A 2 -0.26 -6.76 -12.85
N LYS A 3 0.91 -6.11 -12.79
CA LYS A 3 1.60 -5.77 -11.54
C LYS A 3 1.32 -4.30 -11.22
N ILE A 4 0.90 -4.00 -10.00
CA ILE A 4 0.59 -2.63 -9.55
C ILE A 4 1.65 -2.17 -8.56
N LEU A 5 2.17 -0.96 -8.77
CA LEU A 5 3.02 -0.25 -7.81
C LEU A 5 2.31 1.04 -7.41
N VAL A 6 2.11 1.24 -6.11
CA VAL A 6 1.53 2.46 -5.56
C VAL A 6 2.64 3.34 -4.97
N ILE A 7 2.72 4.59 -5.42
CA ILE A 7 3.60 5.62 -4.85
C ILE A 7 2.74 6.62 -4.08
N GLY A 8 3.22 7.05 -2.91
CA GLY A 8 2.43 7.94 -2.05
C GLY A 8 1.29 7.22 -1.31
N GLY A 9 1.34 5.89 -1.21
CA GLY A 9 0.35 5.04 -0.53
C GLY A 9 0.17 5.32 0.97
N THR A 10 1.03 6.16 1.55
CA THR A 10 0.96 6.57 2.96
C THR A 10 0.27 7.92 3.16
N GLY A 11 -0.02 8.67 2.09
CA GLY A 11 -0.87 9.86 2.15
C GLY A 11 -2.36 9.49 2.22
N THR A 12 -3.23 10.47 2.53
CA THR A 12 -4.67 10.23 2.75
C THR A 12 -5.35 9.46 1.61
N ILE A 13 -5.18 9.92 0.36
CA ILE A 13 -5.80 9.29 -0.81
C ILE A 13 -5.11 7.96 -1.13
N GLY A 14 -3.78 7.93 -1.09
CA GLY A 14 -3.00 6.73 -1.36
C GLY A 14 -3.35 5.59 -0.40
N ARG A 15 -3.59 5.90 0.88
CA ARG A 15 -4.00 4.93 1.89
C ARG A 15 -5.40 4.39 1.63
N ALA A 16 -6.36 5.25 1.25
CA ALA A 16 -7.69 4.79 0.86
C ALA A 16 -7.64 3.83 -0.34
N LEU A 17 -6.80 4.14 -1.35
CA LEU A 17 -6.60 3.26 -2.50
C LEU A 17 -5.96 1.92 -2.10
N VAL A 18 -4.89 1.98 -1.29
CA VAL A 18 -4.15 0.79 -0.85
C VAL A 18 -5.06 -0.16 -0.04
N ASN A 19 -5.90 0.38 0.85
CA ASN A 19 -6.89 -0.42 1.57
C ASN A 19 -7.88 -1.07 0.61
N LEU A 20 -8.40 -0.32 -0.37
CA LEU A 20 -9.32 -0.88 -1.37
C LEU A 20 -8.67 -2.00 -2.20
N LEU A 21 -7.41 -1.84 -2.61
CA LEU A 21 -6.69 -2.90 -3.32
C LEU A 21 -6.49 -4.14 -2.44
N HIS A 22 -6.19 -3.94 -1.16
CA HIS A 22 -6.02 -5.03 -0.19
C HIS A 22 -7.34 -5.78 0.06
N ASP A 23 -8.44 -5.06 0.31
CA ASP A 23 -9.77 -5.64 0.56
C ASP A 23 -10.30 -6.46 -0.63
N HIS A 24 -9.85 -6.13 -1.85
CA HIS A 24 -10.18 -6.86 -3.07
C HIS A 24 -9.14 -7.93 -3.45
N GLU A 25 -8.22 -8.28 -2.53
CA GLU A 25 -7.18 -9.30 -2.71
C GLU A 25 -6.33 -9.08 -3.98
N VAL A 26 -6.14 -7.81 -4.36
CA VAL A 26 -5.33 -7.45 -5.53
C VAL A 26 -3.85 -7.54 -5.13
N HIS A 27 -3.02 -8.13 -5.98
CA HIS A 27 -1.58 -8.14 -5.76
C HIS A 27 -0.95 -6.81 -6.20
N PHE A 28 -0.43 -6.04 -5.24
CA PHE A 28 0.27 -4.78 -5.44
C PHE A 28 1.48 -4.66 -4.51
N LYS A 29 2.29 -3.62 -4.71
CA LYS A 29 3.35 -3.19 -3.79
C LYS A 29 3.23 -1.70 -3.49
N VAL A 30 3.67 -1.29 -2.32
CA VAL A 30 3.74 0.15 -1.98
C VAL A 30 5.18 0.62 -1.89
N LEU A 31 5.53 1.68 -2.62
CA LEU A 31 6.81 2.35 -2.45
C LEU A 31 6.70 3.38 -1.32
N VAL A 32 7.51 3.19 -0.29
CA VAL A 32 7.68 4.16 0.80
C VAL A 32 9.08 4.79 0.75
N ARG A 33 9.20 6.00 1.31
CA ARG A 33 10.47 6.73 1.34
C ARG A 33 11.44 6.19 2.41
N ASN A 34 10.89 5.59 3.48
CA ASN A 34 11.64 5.02 4.59
C ASN A 34 10.80 3.95 5.30
N GLN A 35 11.45 3.14 6.13
CA GLN A 35 10.81 2.02 6.84
C GLN A 35 9.79 2.48 7.91
N GLU A 36 9.98 3.65 8.52
CA GLU A 36 9.01 4.20 9.48
C GLU A 36 7.62 4.41 8.86
N LYS A 37 7.57 4.69 7.55
CA LYS A 37 6.33 4.84 6.78
C LYS A 37 5.76 3.49 6.29
N ALA A 38 6.55 2.42 6.29
CA ALA A 38 6.08 1.06 6.01
C ALA A 38 5.29 0.48 7.19
N LYS A 39 5.74 0.72 8.42
CA LYS A 39 5.14 0.12 9.63
C LYS A 39 3.60 0.17 9.68
N PRO A 40 2.93 1.31 9.42
CA PRO A 40 1.47 1.35 9.47
C PRO A 40 0.76 0.57 8.35
N LEU A 41 1.48 0.16 7.29
CA LEU A 41 1.03 -0.72 6.22
C LEU A 41 1.29 -2.18 6.62
N ASP A 42 2.46 -2.47 7.20
CA ASP A 42 2.81 -3.80 7.72
C ASP A 42 1.84 -4.25 8.82
N ASP A 43 1.47 -3.33 9.73
CA ASP A 43 0.51 -3.57 10.82
C ASP A 43 -0.88 -3.99 10.31
N ILE A 44 -1.18 -3.73 9.03
CA ILE A 44 -2.44 -4.11 8.35
C ILE A 44 -2.21 -5.13 7.22
N GLY A 45 -1.04 -5.78 7.18
CA GLY A 45 -0.73 -6.85 6.22
C GLY A 45 -0.46 -6.39 4.79
N ILE A 46 0.04 -5.17 4.61
CA ILE A 46 0.33 -4.58 3.29
C ILE A 46 1.85 -4.37 3.14
N GLU A 47 2.43 -5.01 2.12
CA GLU A 47 3.88 -5.02 1.80
C GLU A 47 4.31 -4.05 0.67
#